data_AF-A0A502F7G5-F1
#
_entry.id   AF-A0A502F7G5-F1
#
_cell.length_a   1.000
_cell.length_b   1.000
_cell.length_c   1.000
_cell.angle_alpha   90.00
_cell.angle_beta   90.00
_cell.angle_gamma   90.00
#
_symmetry.space_group_name_H-M   'P 1'
#
loop_
_entity.id
_entity.type
_entity.pdbx_description
1 polymer ?
#
loop_
_entity_poly.entity_id
_entity_poly.type
_entity_poly.pdbx_seq_one_letter_code
_entity_poly.pdbx_strand_id
1 'polypeptide(L)'
;MFEKELAQCIKDHNDHELDCRKEYYHVLQDYESDVYFAVIKVKEKTKTAAEIDVMQRAEGEWKRASYWYIAKLMAEFKQKHPGKFVWDTDANLKDDTRIFYIKTAQYFTDRMNYLLSLVKNDK
;
A
#
# COMPACT_ATOMS: atom_id res chain seq x y z
N MET A 1 6.15 9.29 1.67
CA MET A 1 6.18 10.26 0.54
C MET A 1 4.91 11.12 0.49
N PHE A 2 3.74 10.64 0.93
CA PHE A 2 2.47 11.39 0.89
C PHE A 2 1.87 11.72 2.28
N GLU A 3 2.60 11.46 3.36
CA GLU A 3 2.09 11.62 4.74
C GLU A 3 1.65 13.06 5.07
N LYS A 4 2.29 14.05 4.44
CA LYS A 4 1.91 15.46 4.59
C LYS A 4 0.54 15.75 3.99
N GLU A 5 0.20 15.12 2.87
CA GLU A 5 -1.10 15.27 2.20
C GLU A 5 -2.20 14.58 3.01
N LEU A 6 -1.92 13.40 3.57
CA LEU A 6 -2.82 12.75 4.52
C LEU A 6 -3.07 13.65 5.75
N ALA A 7 -2.01 14.18 6.34
CA ALA A 7 -2.13 15.06 7.51
C ALA A 7 -2.95 16.32 7.19
N GLN A 8 -2.76 16.89 5.99
CA GLN A 8 -3.53 18.04 5.52
C GLN A 8 -5.00 17.68 5.28
N CYS A 9 -5.30 16.54 4.64
CA CYS A 9 -6.67 16.07 4.43
C CYS A 9 -7.41 15.88 5.76
N ILE A 10 -6.78 15.21 6.74
CA ILE A 10 -7.38 15.01 8.07
C ILE A 10 -7.61 16.35 8.79
N LYS A 11 -6.71 17.32 8.60
CA LYS A 11 -6.85 18.65 9.18
C LYS A 11 -8.03 19.41 8.58
N ASP A 12 -8.20 19.34 7.27
CA ASP A 12 -9.25 20.06 6.52
C ASP A 12 -10.62 19.37 6.64
N HIS A 13 -10.63 18.05 6.88
CA HIS A 13 -11.83 17.20 6.94
C HIS A 13 -11.81 16.27 8.17
N ASN A 14 -11.79 16.86 9.37
CA ASN A 14 -11.61 16.10 10.62
C ASN A 14 -12.73 15.08 10.92
N ASP A 15 -13.92 15.29 10.37
CA ASP A 15 -15.09 14.42 10.44
C ASP A 15 -15.04 13.28 9.42
N HIS A 16 -14.20 13.39 8.39
CA HIS A 16 -13.99 12.40 7.33
C HIS A 16 -12.57 11.77 7.36
N GLU A 17 -11.97 11.66 8.54
CA GLU A 17 -10.62 11.09 8.72
C GLU A 17 -10.45 9.73 8.03
N LEU A 18 -11.47 8.87 8.10
CA LEU A 18 -11.42 7.53 7.51
C LEU A 18 -11.39 7.57 5.98
N ASP A 19 -12.09 8.51 5.36
CA ASP A 19 -12.07 8.69 3.91
C ASP A 19 -10.70 9.19 3.44
N CYS A 20 -10.10 10.15 4.17
CA CYS A 20 -8.73 10.60 3.91
C CYS A 20 -7.73 9.42 3.96
N ARG A 21 -7.87 8.53 4.94
CA ARG A 21 -6.99 7.34 5.07
C ARG A 21 -7.25 6.30 3.98
N LYS A 22 -8.50 6.13 3.58
CA LYS A 22 -8.88 5.23 2.48
C LYS A 22 -8.25 5.70 1.17
N GLU A 23 -8.43 6.97 0.84
CA GLU A 23 -7.86 7.56 -0.36
C GLU A 23 -6.33 7.48 -0.34
N TYR A 24 -5.73 7.79 0.82
CA TYR A 24 -4.29 7.70 0.98
C TYR A 24 -3.71 6.32 0.65
N TYR A 25 -4.30 5.22 1.12
CA TYR A 25 -3.74 3.90 0.78
C TYR A 25 -3.96 3.53 -0.69
N HIS A 26 -5.04 3.99 -1.34
CA HIS A 26 -5.24 3.78 -2.78
C HIS A 26 -4.18 4.52 -3.59
N VAL A 27 -3.88 5.77 -3.24
CA VAL A 27 -2.78 6.54 -3.85
C VAL A 27 -1.45 5.79 -3.68
N LEU A 28 -1.17 5.25 -2.50
CA LEU A 28 0.05 4.45 -2.27
C LEU A 28 0.07 3.18 -3.12
N GLN A 29 -1.08 2.51 -3.31
CA GLN A 29 -1.20 1.30 -4.13
C GLN A 29 -0.91 1.60 -5.60
N ASP A 30 -1.45 2.70 -6.13
CA ASP A 30 -1.20 3.09 -7.52
C ASP A 30 0.25 3.52 -7.72
N TYR A 31 0.76 4.35 -6.80
CA TYR A 31 2.12 4.87 -6.87
C TYR A 31 3.19 3.79 -6.71
N GLU A 32 2.87 2.68 -6.02
CA GLU A 32 3.77 1.53 -5.93
C GLU A 32 4.12 0.96 -7.32
N SER A 33 3.13 0.88 -8.22
CA SER A 33 3.38 0.39 -9.58
C SER A 33 4.24 1.37 -10.38
N ASP A 34 4.05 2.68 -10.21
CA ASP A 34 4.90 3.70 -10.85
C ASP A 34 6.35 3.60 -10.36
N VAL A 35 6.55 3.43 -9.05
CA VAL A 35 7.88 3.21 -8.45
C VAL A 35 8.52 1.95 -9.03
N TYR A 36 7.78 0.85 -9.14
CA TYR A 36 8.29 -0.39 -9.74
C TYR A 36 8.79 -0.17 -11.18
N PHE A 37 7.97 0.43 -12.04
CA PHE A 37 8.36 0.66 -13.43
C PHE A 37 9.57 1.61 -13.56
N ALA A 38 9.65 2.63 -12.71
CA ALA A 38 10.80 3.51 -12.66
C ALA A 38 12.08 2.74 -12.26
N VAL A 39 11.99 1.87 -11.26
CA VAL A 39 13.11 1.04 -10.80
C VAL A 39 13.56 0.05 -11.88
N ILE A 40 12.63 -0.63 -12.55
CA ILE A 40 12.97 -1.55 -13.66
C ILE A 40 13.70 -0.82 -14.79
N LYS A 41 13.20 0.34 -15.21
CA LYS A 41 13.84 1.14 -16.27
C LYS A 41 15.28 1.54 -15.94
N VAL A 42 15.59 1.74 -14.65
CA VAL A 42 16.97 1.98 -14.21
C VAL A 42 17.79 0.69 -14.27
N LYS A 43 17.23 -0.43 -13.78
CA LYS A 43 17.91 -1.73 -13.75
C LYS A 43 18.17 -2.32 -15.13
N GLU A 44 17.32 -2.07 -16.11
CA GLU A 44 17.54 -2.49 -17.50
C GLU A 44 18.86 -1.97 -18.09
N LYS A 45 19.42 -0.89 -17.54
CA LYS A 45 20.72 -0.35 -17.97
C LYS A 45 21.91 -1.13 -17.42
N THR A 46 21.73 -1.88 -16.34
CA THR A 46 22.81 -2.54 -15.59
C THR A 46 22.63 -4.05 -15.43
N LYS A 47 21.48 -4.59 -15.85
CA LYS A 47 21.08 -5.99 -15.67
C LYS A 47 20.85 -6.69 -17.00
N THR A 48 21.04 -8.00 -16.99
CA THR A 48 20.72 -8.87 -18.13
C THR A 48 19.22 -9.06 -18.29
N ALA A 49 18.77 -9.44 -19.49
CA ALA A 49 17.37 -9.75 -19.74
C ALA A 49 16.82 -10.85 -18.81
N ALA A 50 17.64 -11.85 -18.47
CA ALA A 50 17.25 -12.92 -17.55
C ALA A 50 17.04 -12.40 -16.11
N GLU A 51 17.88 -11.49 -15.63
CA GLU A 51 17.71 -10.86 -14.32
C GLU A 51 16.46 -9.96 -14.27
N ILE A 52 16.18 -9.21 -15.35
CA ILE A 52 14.97 -8.37 -15.45
C ILE A 52 13.70 -9.23 -15.43
N ASP A 53 13.69 -10.34 -16.16
CA ASP A 53 12.58 -11.30 -16.19
C ASP A 53 12.33 -11.94 -14.81
N VAL A 54 13.38 -12.21 -14.02
CA VAL A 54 13.25 -12.60 -12.60
C VAL A 54 12.57 -11.49 -11.77
N MET A 55 12.97 -10.24 -11.94
CA MET A 55 12.34 -9.12 -11.24
C MET A 55 10.85 -8.94 -11.62
N GLN A 56 10.49 -9.17 -12.87
CA GLN A 56 9.10 -9.12 -13.36
C GLN A 56 8.24 -10.23 -12.76
N ARG A 57 8.77 -11.46 -12.66
CA ARG A 57 8.07 -12.54 -11.95
C ARG A 57 7.87 -12.23 -10.47
N ALA A 58 8.92 -11.73 -9.81
CA ALA A 58 8.85 -11.37 -8.39
C ALA A 58 7.81 -10.26 -8.12
N GLU A 59 7.66 -9.31 -9.04
CA GLU A 59 6.59 -8.31 -8.98
C GLU A 59 5.21 -8.93 -9.11
N GLY A 60 5.01 -9.84 -10.08
CA GLY A 60 3.74 -10.56 -10.22
C GLY A 60 3.37 -11.39 -8.99
N GLU A 61 4.36 -11.99 -8.32
CA GLU A 61 4.16 -12.69 -7.05
C GLU A 61 3.80 -11.74 -5.92
N TRP A 62 4.51 -10.60 -5.82
CA TRP A 62 4.21 -9.59 -4.81
C TRP A 62 2.80 -9.02 -4.97
N LYS A 63 2.36 -8.71 -6.20
CA LYS A 63 0.98 -8.27 -6.48
C LYS A 63 -0.07 -9.29 -6.05
N ARG A 64 0.19 -10.59 -6.22
CA ARG A 64 -0.71 -11.63 -5.68
C ARG A 64 -0.70 -11.63 -4.15
N ALA A 65 0.46 -11.50 -3.54
CA ALA A 65 0.61 -11.46 -2.09
C ALA A 65 -0.06 -10.22 -1.47
N SER A 66 -0.06 -9.06 -2.15
CA SER A 66 -0.71 -7.85 -1.66
C SER A 66 -2.24 -8.01 -1.55
N TYR A 67 -2.88 -8.64 -2.55
CA TYR A 67 -4.31 -8.97 -2.46
C TYR A 67 -4.61 -9.93 -1.30
N TRP A 68 -3.77 -10.95 -1.10
CA TRP A 68 -3.90 -11.86 0.04
C TRP A 68 -3.73 -11.14 1.38
N TYR A 69 -2.79 -10.20 1.47
CA TYR A 69 -2.56 -9.40 2.67
C TYR A 69 -3.79 -8.55 3.02
N ILE A 70 -4.35 -7.82 2.04
CA ILE A 70 -5.57 -7.02 2.24
C ILE A 70 -6.74 -7.92 2.64
N ALA A 71 -6.92 -9.06 1.98
CA ALA A 71 -7.97 -10.03 2.32
C ALA A 71 -7.82 -10.57 3.75
N LYS A 72 -6.59 -10.83 4.20
CA LYS A 72 -6.29 -11.20 5.58
C LYS A 72 -6.71 -10.10 6.57
N LEU A 73 -6.36 -8.84 6.30
CA LEU A 73 -6.78 -7.73 7.16
C LEU A 73 -8.31 -7.56 7.20
N MET A 74 -8.99 -7.79 6.08
CA MET A 74 -10.46 -7.81 6.05
C MET A 74 -11.03 -8.97 6.87
N ALA A 75 -10.40 -10.14 6.85
CA ALA A 75 -10.81 -11.29 7.67
C ALA A 75 -10.61 -11.02 9.17
N GLU A 76 -9.48 -10.43 9.56
CA GLU A 76 -9.22 -9.97 10.94
C GLU A 76 -10.31 -8.99 11.41
N PHE A 77 -10.67 -8.01 10.56
CA PHE A 77 -11.75 -7.07 10.85
C PHE A 77 -13.09 -7.79 11.06
N LYS A 78 -13.47 -8.70 10.15
CA LYS A 78 -14.74 -9.44 10.21
C LYS A 78 -14.81 -10.40 11.40
N GLN A 79 -13.68 -10.95 11.84
CA GLN A 79 -13.63 -11.79 13.03
C GLN A 79 -13.98 -10.98 14.28
N LYS A 80 -13.50 -9.73 14.36
CA LYS A 80 -13.82 -8.81 15.46
C LYS A 80 -15.23 -8.23 15.35
N HIS A 81 -15.69 -8.00 14.12
CA HIS A 81 -16.99 -7.38 13.80
C HIS A 81 -17.81 -8.26 12.85
N PRO A 82 -18.44 -9.35 13.34
CA PRO A 82 -19.18 -10.28 12.50
C PRO A 82 -20.31 -9.59 11.73
N GLY A 83 -20.37 -9.84 10.41
CA GLY A 83 -21.38 -9.26 9.52
C GLY A 83 -21.15 -7.80 9.13
N LYS A 84 -20.03 -7.19 9.57
CA LYS A 84 -19.66 -5.82 9.23
C LYS A 84 -18.54 -5.77 8.20
N PHE A 85 -18.40 -4.63 7.54
CA PHE A 85 -17.33 -4.30 6.62
C PHE A 85 -16.56 -3.07 7.06
N VAL A 86 -15.32 -2.94 6.57
CA VAL A 86 -14.41 -1.84 6.93
C VAL A 86 -14.98 -0.47 6.54
N TRP A 87 -15.85 -0.42 5.53
CA TRP A 87 -16.49 0.79 5.01
C TRP A 87 -17.89 1.05 5.60
N ASP A 88 -18.33 0.26 6.58
CA ASP A 88 -19.59 0.53 7.28
C ASP A 88 -19.44 1.79 8.16
N THR A 89 -20.50 2.59 8.25
CA THR A 89 -20.50 3.90 8.93
C THR A 89 -20.76 3.83 10.44
N ASP A 90 -20.59 2.67 11.06
CA ASP A 90 -20.87 2.45 12.49
C ASP A 90 -19.72 3.02 13.35
N ALA A 91 -20.07 3.89 14.31
CA ALA A 91 -19.11 4.57 15.17
C ALA A 91 -18.22 3.60 15.97
N ASN A 92 -18.72 2.41 16.31
CA ASN A 92 -17.96 1.39 17.04
C ASN A 92 -16.86 0.73 16.19
N LEU A 93 -16.89 0.93 14.87
CA LEU A 93 -15.90 0.38 13.93
C LEU A 93 -14.72 1.33 13.70
N LYS A 94 -14.86 2.62 14.06
CA LYS A 94 -13.97 3.71 13.64
C LYS A 94 -12.48 3.39 13.88
N ASP A 95 -12.14 2.91 15.08
CA ASP A 95 -10.74 2.63 15.42
C ASP A 95 -10.18 1.41 14.68
N ASP A 96 -10.97 0.35 14.47
CA ASP A 96 -10.52 -0.83 13.72
C ASP A 96 -10.43 -0.56 12.21
N THR A 97 -11.36 0.23 11.66
CA THR A 97 -11.27 0.71 10.28
C THR A 97 -10.03 1.60 10.10
N ARG A 98 -9.73 2.48 11.08
CA ARG A 98 -8.49 3.27 11.09
C ARG A 98 -7.25 2.37 11.05
N ILE A 99 -7.20 1.34 11.90
CA ILE A 99 -6.09 0.38 11.95
C ILE A 99 -5.94 -0.37 10.62
N PHE A 100 -7.04 -0.81 10.01
CA PHE A 100 -7.03 -1.44 8.70
C PHE A 100 -6.33 -0.56 7.65
N TYR A 101 -6.74 0.71 7.52
CA TYR A 101 -6.13 1.62 6.54
C TYR A 101 -4.67 1.93 6.84
N ILE A 102 -4.29 2.10 8.11
CA ILE A 102 -2.89 2.30 8.52
C ILE A 102 -2.02 1.11 8.11
N LYS A 103 -2.46 -0.12 8.41
CA LYS A 103 -1.70 -1.34 8.07
C LYS A 103 -1.56 -1.50 6.55
N THR A 104 -2.63 -1.29 5.80
CA THR A 104 -2.59 -1.36 4.33
C THR A 104 -1.64 -0.31 3.75
N ALA A 105 -1.71 0.93 4.20
CA ALA A 105 -0.82 2.00 3.77
C ALA A 105 0.66 1.72 4.09
N GLN A 106 0.94 1.18 5.29
CA GLN A 106 2.30 0.80 5.68
C GLN A 106 2.86 -0.28 4.75
N TYR A 107 2.06 -1.29 4.41
CA TYR A 107 2.46 -2.39 3.53
C TYR A 107 2.94 -1.89 2.15
N PHE A 108 2.19 -0.98 1.52
CA PHE A 108 2.60 -0.37 0.25
C PHE A 108 3.80 0.55 0.40
N THR A 109 3.88 1.31 1.50
CA THR A 109 5.03 2.18 1.79
C THR A 109 6.32 1.37 1.94
N ASP A 110 6.28 0.25 2.65
CA ASP A 110 7.42 -0.64 2.83
C ASP A 110 7.88 -1.25 1.50
N ARG A 111 6.93 -1.64 0.64
CA ARG A 111 7.24 -2.11 -0.70
C ARG A 111 7.97 -1.06 -1.52
N MET A 112 7.46 0.17 -1.56
CA MET A 112 8.10 1.26 -2.30
C MET A 112 9.50 1.57 -1.78
N ASN A 113 9.68 1.57 -0.46
CA ASN A 113 10.99 1.76 0.16
C ASN A 113 11.97 0.64 -0.25
N TYR A 114 11.51 -0.60 -0.26
CA TYR A 114 12.30 -1.74 -0.75
C TYR A 114 12.68 -1.54 -2.23
N LEU A 115 11.72 -1.24 -3.10
CA LEU A 115 11.98 -1.01 -4.53
C LEU A 115 13.00 0.10 -4.76
N LEU A 116 12.84 1.24 -4.08
CA LEU A 116 13.77 2.37 -4.17
C LEU A 116 15.17 2.00 -3.63
N SER A 117 15.27 1.10 -2.64
CA SER A 117 16.56 0.63 -2.12
C SER A 117 17.36 -0.16 -3.17
N LEU A 118 16.68 -0.84 -4.09
CA LEU A 118 17.34 -1.58 -5.16
C LEU A 118 18.17 -0.66 -6.05
N VAL A 119 17.74 0.59 -6.26
CA VAL A 119 18.47 1.57 -7.07
C VAL A 119 19.59 2.26 -6.28
N LYS A 120 19.40 2.45 -4.98
CA LYS A 120 20.39 3.13 -4.12
C LYS A 120 21.67 2.32 -3.91
N ASN A 121 21.56 0.99 -3.95
CA ASN A 121 22.67 0.07 -3.68
C ASN A 121 23.56 -0.24 -4.90
N ASP A 122 23.32 0.43 -6.05
CA ASP A 122 24.12 0.27 -7.28
C ASP A 122 25.26 1.31 -7.40
N LYS A 123 25.61 2.02 -6.31
CA LYS A 123 26.71 2.99 -6.26
C LYS A 123 27.96 2.41 -5.60
#